data_AF-A0A2T2VLB3-F1
#
_entry.id   AF-A0A2T2VLB3-F1
#
_cell.length_a   1.000
_cell.length_b   1.000
_cell.length_c   1.000
_cell.angle_alpha   90.00
_cell.angle_beta   90.00
_cell.angle_gamma   90.00
#
_symmetry.space_group_name_H-M   'P 1'
#
loop_
_entity.id
_entity.type
_entity.pdbx_description
1 polymer ?
#
loop_
_entity_poly.entity_id
_entity_poly.type
_entity_poly.pdbx_seq_one_letter_code
_entity_poly.pdbx_strand_id
1 'polypeptide(L)' 'MFDSRGRQVRKLVNNALLGKSGSFTWDGTRDNGEKASMGVYIILIEITDLDGTTKTYKRSTTLGGDF' A
#
# COMPACT_ATOMS: atom_id res chain seq x y z
N MET A 1 -2.38 1.19 -2.99
CA MET A 1 -3.37 0.63 -2.04
C MET A 1 -4.75 0.84 -2.59
N PHE A 2 -5.62 -0.15 -2.46
CA PHE A 2 -6.95 -0.17 -3.07
C PHE A 2 -8.02 -0.53 -2.05
N ASP A 3 -9.20 0.07 -2.17
CA ASP A 3 -10.37 -0.32 -1.37
C ASP A 3 -11.08 -1.56 -1.95
N SER A 4 -12.14 -2.02 -1.29
CA SER A 4 -12.95 -3.17 -1.72
C SER A 4 -13.62 -3.00 -3.10
N ARG A 5 -13.70 -1.77 -3.62
CA ARG A 5 -14.21 -1.48 -4.98
C ARG A 5 -13.09 -1.38 -6.01
N GLY A 6 -11.84 -1.67 -5.64
CA GLY A 6 -10.68 -1.58 -6.51
C GLY A 6 -10.24 -0.15 -6.82
N ARG A 7 -10.73 0.86 -6.09
CA ARG A 7 -10.32 2.26 -6.29
C ARG A 7 -9.01 2.51 -5.56
N GLN A 8 -8.09 3.24 -6.20
CA GLN A 8 -6.84 3.63 -5.54
C GLN A 8 -7.14 4.57 -4.37
N VAL A 9 -6.58 4.26 -3.21
CA VAL A 9 -6.76 4.99 -1.95
C VAL A 9 -5.51 5.79 -1.62
N ARG A 10 -4.35 5.16 -1.78
CA ARG A 10 -3.04 5.76 -1.53
C ARG A 10 -1.95 5.11 -2.37
N LYS A 11 -1.00 5.90 -2.86
CA LYS A 11 0.32 5.39 -3.31
C LYS A 11 1.31 5.46 -2.13
N LEU A 12 1.41 4.37 -1.38
CA LEU A 12 2.17 4.34 -0.12
C LEU A 12 3.67 4.60 -0.30
N VAL A 13 4.24 4.04 -1.37
CA VAL A 13 5.65 4.18 -1.74
C VAL A 13 5.71 4.42 -3.24
N ASN A 14 6.60 5.30 -3.67
CA ASN A 14 6.81 5.60 -5.08
C ASN A 14 8.29 5.39 -5.43
N ASN A 15 8.60 4.27 -6.09
CA ASN A 15 9.94 3.95 -6.61
C ASN A 15 11.07 4.13 -5.58
N ALA A 16 10.91 3.54 -4.40
CA ALA A 16 11.95 3.56 -3.38
C ALA A 16 13.02 2.48 -3.66
N LEU A 17 14.30 2.83 -3.45
CA LEU A 17 15.38 1.86 -3.44
C LEU A 17 15.23 0.96 -2.21
N LEU A 18 15.15 -0.35 -2.43
CA LEU A 18 14.97 -1.32 -1.36
C LEU A 18 16.32 -1.87 -0.86
N GLY A 19 16.49 -1.91 0.46
CA GLY A 19 17.57 -2.66 1.10
C GLY A 19 17.21 -4.15 1.24
N LYS A 20 18.09 -4.92 1.90
CA LYS A 20 17.85 -6.34 2.20
C LYS A 20 16.61 -6.57 3.08
N SER A 21 16.27 -5.59 3.91
CA SER A 21 15.08 -5.58 4.77
C SER A 21 14.59 -4.14 4.99
N GLY A 22 13.33 -4.00 5.38
CA GLY A 22 12.69 -2.72 5.66
C GLY A 22 11.21 -2.88 5.96
N SER A 23 10.55 -1.77 6.31
CA SER A 23 9.12 -1.72 6.55
C SER A 23 8.52 -0.43 6.02
N PHE A 24 7.25 -0.49 5.65
CA PHE A 24 6.45 0.67 5.27
C PHE A 24 5.16 0.64 6.08
N THR A 25 4.77 1.80 6.61
CA THR A 25 3.57 1.96 7.44
C THR A 25 2.58 2.85 6.73
N TRP A 26 1.32 2.43 6.73
CA TRP A 26 0.21 3.28 6.32
C TRP A 26 -0.48 3.84 7.56
N ASP A 27 -0.71 5.15 7.57
CA ASP A 27 -1.33 5.92 8.65
C ASP A 27 -2.86 5.95 8.59
N GLY A 28 -3.47 5.23 7.64
CA GLY A 28 -4.91 5.23 7.44
C GLY A 28 -5.44 6.45 6.68
N THR A 29 -4.58 7.24 6.02
CA THR A 29 -5.01 8.40 5.22
C THR A 29 -4.93 8.16 3.71
N ARG A 30 -5.74 8.88 2.95
CA ARG A 30 -5.78 8.88 1.48
C ARG A 30 -4.69 9.78 0.89
N ASP A 31 -4.48 9.73 -0.42
CA ASP A 31 -3.55 10.64 -1.13
C ASP A 31 -3.94 12.12 -0.97
N ASN A 32 -5.22 12.43 -0.75
CA ASN A 32 -5.71 13.80 -0.48
C ASN A 32 -5.57 14.23 1.00
N GLY A 33 -4.95 13.41 1.86
CA GLY A 33 -4.77 13.69 3.28
C GLY A 33 -5.99 13.38 4.17
N GLU A 34 -7.15 13.05 3.59
CA GLU A 34 -8.33 12.69 4.37
C GLU A 34 -8.20 11.30 4.99
N LYS A 35 -8.89 11.07 6.11
CA LYS A 35 -9.00 9.73 6.70
C LYS A 35 -9.67 8.76 5.72
N ALA A 36 -9.07 7.60 5.54
CA ALA A 36 -9.72 6.50 4.85
C ALA A 36 -10.82 5.90 5.74
N SER A 37 -11.85 5.33 5.11
CA SER A 37 -12.94 4.69 5.85
C SER A 37 -12.44 3.39 6.49
N MET A 38 -12.99 2.98 7.63
CA MET A 38 -12.70 1.67 8.19
C MET A 38 -13.07 0.55 7.19
N GLY A 39 -12.32 -0.55 7.20
CA GLY A 39 -12.59 -1.69 6.35
C GLY A 39 -11.35 -2.36 5.78
N VAL A 40 -11.57 -3.29 4.84
CA VAL A 40 -10.51 -4.07 4.21
C VAL A 40 -9.92 -3.32 3.01
N TYR A 41 -8.59 -3.37 2.92
CA TYR A 41 -7.79 -2.78 1.86
C TYR A 41 -6.83 -3.81 1.28
N ILE A 42 -6.51 -3.65 0.00
CA ILE A 42 -5.47 -4.42 -0.69
C ILE A 42 -4.24 -3.54 -0.90
N ILE A 43 -3.10 -4.01 -0.42
CA ILE A 43 -1.78 -3.48 -0.75
C ILE A 43 -1.27 -4.27 -1.96
N LEU A 44 -1.18 -3.59 -3.10
CA LEU A 44 -0.49 -4.07 -4.28
C LEU A 44 0.95 -3.55 -4.22
N ILE A 45 1.91 -4.46 -4.34
CA ILE A 45 3.33 -4.16 -4.27
C ILE A 45 3.96 -4.69 -5.55
N GLU A 46 4.72 -3.83 -6.22
CA GLU A 46 5.51 -4.19 -7.39
C GLU A 46 6.97 -3.89 -7.07
N ILE A 47 7.82 -4.90 -7.24
CA ILE A 47 9.25 -4.83 -7.00
C ILE A 47 9.94 -5.15 -8.31
N THR A 48 10.72 -4.21 -8.83
CA THR A 48 11.52 -4.39 -10.03
C THR A 48 12.98 -4.43 -9.64
N ASP A 49 13.71 -5.44 -10.10
CA ASP A 49 15.17 -5.52 -9.94
C ASP A 49 15.92 -4.77 -11.05
N LEU A 50 17.25 -4.75 -10.97
CA LEU A 50 18.10 -4.01 -11.91
C LEU A 50 18.06 -4.60 -13.33
N ASP A 51 17.68 -5.87 -13.47
CA ASP A 51 17.53 -6.54 -14.77
C ASP A 51 16.16 -6.27 -15.39
N GLY A 52 15.30 -5.50 -14.70
CA GLY A 52 13.96 -5.16 -15.14
C GLY A 52 12.90 -6.23 -14.84
N THR A 53 13.24 -7.26 -14.06
CA THR A 53 12.26 -8.29 -13.68
C THR A 53 11.36 -7.77 -12.58
N THR A 54 10.06 -7.74 -12.84
CA THR A 54 9.06 -7.30 -11.86
C THR A 54 8.38 -8.48 -11.15
N LYS A 55 8.33 -8.43 -9.82
CA LYS A 55 7.53 -9.32 -8.97
C LYS A 55 6.38 -8.54 -8.37
N THR A 56 5.18 -9.11 -8.46
CA THR A 56 3.95 -8.50 -7.93
C THR A 56 3.45 -9.29 -6.73
N TYR A 57 3.10 -8.58 -5.67
CA TYR A 57 2.51 -9.14 -4.46
C TYR A 57 1.19 -8.42 -4.14
N LYS A 58 0.21 -9.19 -3.67
CA LYS A 58 -1.04 -8.67 -3.10
C LYS A 58 -1.13 -9.10 -1.65
N ARG A 59 -1.45 -8.16 -0.76
CA ARG A 59 -1.68 -8.39 0.67
C ARG A 59 -2.95 -7.67 1.10
N SER A 60 -3.80 -8.34 1.86
CA SER A 60 -4.95 -7.71 2.51
C SER A 60 -4.54 -7.16 3.87
N THR A 61 -5.10 -6.02 4.23
CA THR A 61 -5.03 -5.45 5.58
C THR A 61 -6.38 -4.85 5.95
N THR A 62 -6.62 -4.64 7.24
CA THR A 62 -7.85 -4.04 7.75
C THR A 62 -7.51 -2.76 8.50
N LEU A 63 -8.17 -1.66 8.15
CA LEU A 63 -8.13 -0.42 8.91
C LEU A 63 -9.26 -0.44 9.93
N GLY A 64 -8.91 -0.55 11.21
CA GLY A 64 -9.81 -0.39 12.34
C GLY A 64 -9.85 1.06 12.84
N GLY A 65 -10.92 1.40 13.55
CA GLY A 65 -11.00 2.62 14.35
C GLY A 65 -10.45 2.38 15.74
N ASP A 66 -9.86 3.41 16.33
CA ASP A 66 -9.54 3.46 17.76
C ASP A 66 -10.71 4.18 18.45
N PHE A 67 -11.33 3.54 19.45
CA PHE A 67 -12.52 4.02 20.16
C PHE A 67 -12.22 4.31 21.63
#